data_AF-A0A1U8LKX2-F1
#
_entry.id   AF-A0A1U8LKX2-F1
#
_cell.length_a   1.000
_cell.length_b   1.000
_cell.length_c   1.000
_cell.angle_alpha   90.00
_cell.angle_beta   90.00
_cell.angle_gamma   90.00
#
_symmetry.space_group_name_H-M   'P 1'
#
loop_
_entity.id
_entity.type
_entity.pdbx_description
1 polymer ?
#
loop_
_entity_poly.entity_id
_entity_poly.type
_entity_poly.pdbx_seq_one_letter_code
_entity_poly.pdbx_strand_id
1 'polypeptide(L)'
;MATETSVNYDRTKELKQFDDTKTGVKGLVDAGILNIPKIFVRPAEDLAADELNSSQKTIEVPIIDLSNIGESIRRKEIINEVKIASGEWGFFQVINHGIPLSVLDEMIEGIRSFNEQHLELKKEMYSRDSAKKVKFNSNFDLYTSKTADWRDTLQLTFLDSEPDPSQMPPVCR
;
A
#
# COMPACT_ATOMS: atom_id res chain seq x y z
N MET A 1 -15.82 -11.05 -35.42
CA MET A 1 -17.00 -10.60 -34.66
C MET A 1 -16.60 -9.32 -33.96
N ALA A 2 -17.13 -8.19 -34.42
CA ALA A 2 -16.83 -6.88 -33.88
C ALA A 2 -17.56 -6.72 -32.53
N THR A 3 -16.83 -6.41 -31.47
CA THR A 3 -17.40 -6.17 -30.14
C THR A 3 -17.96 -4.75 -30.04
N GLU A 4 -19.21 -4.70 -29.65
CA GLU A 4 -20.10 -3.55 -29.62
C GLU A 4 -19.69 -2.49 -28.58
N THR A 5 -19.69 -1.24 -29.03
CA THR A 5 -19.98 0.01 -28.28
C THR A 5 -19.16 0.33 -27.01
N SER A 6 -17.96 0.90 -27.21
CA SER A 6 -17.33 1.85 -26.27
C SER A 6 -17.57 3.29 -26.76
N VAL A 7 -18.82 3.73 -26.79
CA VAL A 7 -19.14 5.13 -27.07
C VAL A 7 -19.60 5.73 -25.74
N ASN A 8 -18.75 6.58 -25.14
CA ASN A 8 -19.00 7.40 -23.95
C ASN A 8 -18.56 6.85 -22.57
N TYR A 9 -17.42 6.15 -22.48
CA TYR A 9 -16.74 5.98 -21.19
C TYR A 9 -15.81 7.18 -20.92
N ASP A 10 -16.15 7.99 -19.92
CA ASP A 10 -15.33 9.12 -19.44
C ASP A 10 -14.63 8.73 -18.14
N ARG A 11 -13.38 8.28 -18.26
CA ARG A 11 -12.53 7.90 -17.13
C ARG A 11 -12.32 9.06 -16.15
N THR A 12 -12.14 10.28 -16.66
CA THR A 12 -11.87 11.46 -15.82
C THR A 12 -13.07 11.76 -14.93
N LYS A 13 -14.28 11.63 -15.48
CA LYS A 13 -15.51 11.76 -14.70
C LYS A 13 -15.63 10.68 -13.62
N GLU A 14 -15.33 9.42 -13.93
CA GLU A 14 -15.39 8.33 -12.94
C GLU A 14 -14.36 8.52 -11.82
N LEU A 15 -13.11 8.90 -12.15
CA LEU A 15 -12.08 9.22 -11.16
C LEU A 15 -12.53 10.34 -10.22
N LYS A 16 -13.07 11.42 -10.78
CA LYS A 16 -13.55 12.55 -9.99
C LYS A 16 -14.71 12.15 -9.08
N GLN A 17 -15.67 11.38 -9.60
CA GLN A 17 -16.80 10.87 -8.80
C GLN A 17 -16.31 10.02 -7.64
N PHE A 18 -15.36 9.11 -7.88
CA PHE A 18 -14.75 8.29 -6.85
C PHE A 18 -14.03 9.16 -5.78
N ASP A 19 -13.20 10.10 -6.22
CA ASP A 19 -12.40 10.96 -5.36
C ASP A 19 -13.26 11.91 -4.52
N ASP A 20 -14.31 12.49 -5.11
CA ASP A 20 -15.27 13.39 -4.45
C ASP A 20 -16.01 12.69 -3.29
N THR A 21 -16.14 11.36 -3.32
CA THR A 21 -16.72 10.61 -2.20
C THR A 21 -15.85 10.69 -0.94
N LYS A 22 -14.52 10.80 -1.10
CA LYS A 22 -13.52 10.74 -0.02
C LYS A 22 -13.60 9.48 0.84
N THR A 23 -14.25 8.43 0.33
CA THR A 23 -14.51 7.19 1.08
C THR A 23 -13.48 6.11 0.85
N GLY A 24 -12.76 6.22 -0.27
CA GLY A 24 -11.81 5.25 -0.74
C GLY A 24 -12.42 3.91 -1.14
N VAL A 25 -11.55 2.95 -1.38
CA VAL A 25 -11.91 1.59 -1.82
C VAL A 25 -12.70 0.87 -0.74
N LYS A 26 -12.35 1.03 0.55
CA LYS A 26 -13.14 0.49 1.66
C LYS A 26 -14.59 0.99 1.64
N GLY A 27 -14.82 2.25 1.29
CA GLY A 27 -16.17 2.80 1.12
C GLY A 27 -16.98 2.10 0.03
N LEU A 28 -16.33 1.71 -1.08
CA LEU A 28 -16.97 0.91 -2.13
C LEU A 28 -17.33 -0.48 -1.63
N VAL A 29 -16.40 -1.14 -0.93
CA VAL A 29 -16.62 -2.48 -0.36
C VAL A 29 -17.77 -2.46 0.65
N ASP A 30 -17.78 -1.49 1.57
CA ASP A 30 -18.82 -1.36 2.60
C ASP A 30 -20.20 -1.03 2.00
N ALA A 31 -20.24 -0.35 0.85
CA ALA A 31 -21.47 -0.11 0.09
C ALA A 31 -22.01 -1.36 -0.63
N GLY A 32 -21.29 -2.49 -0.60
CA GLY A 32 -21.73 -3.75 -1.19
C GLY A 32 -21.77 -3.71 -2.72
N ILE A 33 -20.82 -3.01 -3.36
CA ILE A 33 -20.78 -2.95 -4.83
C ILE A 33 -20.68 -4.35 -5.43
N LEU A 34 -21.40 -4.58 -6.53
CA LEU A 34 -21.39 -5.87 -7.23
C LEU A 34 -20.38 -5.93 -8.38
N ASN A 35 -19.98 -4.77 -8.90
CA ASN A 35 -19.07 -4.67 -10.04
C ASN A 35 -17.94 -3.69 -9.71
N ILE A 36 -16.70 -4.10 -9.98
CA ILE A 36 -15.52 -3.27 -9.79
C ILE A 36 -15.57 -2.10 -10.80
N PRO A 37 -15.45 -0.83 -10.35
CA PRO A 37 -15.39 0.34 -11.23
C PRO A 37 -14.26 0.23 -12.26
N LYS A 38 -14.48 0.76 -13.47
CA LYS A 38 -13.54 0.54 -14.59
C LYS A 38 -12.17 1.17 -14.34
N ILE A 39 -12.11 2.23 -13.53
CA ILE A 39 -10.84 2.85 -13.11
C ILE A 39 -9.86 1.87 -12.42
N PHE A 40 -10.34 0.78 -11.81
CA PHE A 40 -9.51 -0.23 -11.12
C PHE A 40 -9.23 -1.47 -11.97
N VAL A 41 -9.86 -1.61 -13.13
CA VAL A 41 -9.69 -2.78 -13.98
C VAL A 41 -8.42 -2.61 -14.81
N ARG A 42 -7.46 -3.53 -14.63
CA ARG A 42 -6.25 -3.58 -15.46
C ARG A 42 -6.61 -4.02 -16.89
N PRO A 43 -6.02 -3.41 -17.92
CA PRO A 43 -6.16 -3.85 -19.31
C PRO A 43 -5.75 -5.31 -19.51
N ALA A 44 -6.41 -6.00 -20.45
CA ALA A 44 -6.18 -7.41 -20.70
C ALA A 44 -4.74 -7.71 -21.16
N GLU A 45 -4.11 -6.76 -21.84
CA GLU A 45 -2.73 -6.88 -22.32
C GLU A 45 -1.73 -6.92 -21.15
N ASP A 46 -1.99 -6.11 -20.10
CA ASP A 46 -1.15 -6.07 -18.91
C ASP A 46 -1.29 -7.38 -18.12
N LEU A 47 -2.50 -7.95 -18.05
CA LEU A 47 -2.77 -9.24 -17.40
C LEU A 47 -2.13 -10.43 -18.15
N ALA A 48 -2.24 -10.43 -19.48
CA ALA A 48 -1.64 -11.48 -20.31
C ALA A 48 -0.11 -11.49 -20.22
N ALA A 49 0.52 -10.30 -20.12
CA ALA A 49 1.96 -10.19 -19.90
C ALA A 49 2.40 -10.79 -18.56
N ASP A 50 1.64 -10.56 -17.48
CA ASP A 50 1.90 -11.16 -16.17
C ASP A 50 1.82 -12.70 -16.22
N GLU A 51 0.80 -13.24 -16.89
CA GLU A 51 0.61 -14.70 -17.04
C GLU A 51 1.76 -15.37 -17.81
N LEU A 52 2.25 -14.74 -18.88
CA LEU A 52 3.41 -15.23 -19.64
C LEU A 52 4.70 -15.22 -18.82
N ASN A 53 4.85 -14.26 -17.90
CA ASN A 53 5.99 -14.16 -16.99
C ASN A 53 5.85 -15.07 -15.76
N SER A 54 4.65 -15.61 -15.49
CA SER A 54 4.34 -16.50 -14.36
C SER A 54 4.89 -17.92 -14.50
N SER A 55 5.92 -18.13 -15.34
CA SER A 55 6.61 -19.42 -15.41
C SER A 55 7.05 -19.83 -13.99
N GLN A 56 6.44 -20.89 -13.48
CA GLN A 56 6.55 -21.35 -12.10
C GLN A 56 7.99 -21.74 -11.77
N LYS A 57 8.80 -20.76 -11.36
CA LYS A 57 10.00 -21.00 -10.57
C LYS A 57 9.60 -20.76 -9.12
N THR A 58 9.90 -21.71 -8.25
CA THR A 58 9.91 -21.48 -6.80
C THR A 58 11.04 -20.48 -6.53
N ILE A 59 10.71 -19.20 -6.61
CA ILE A 59 11.61 -18.11 -6.29
C ILE A 59 11.54 -17.96 -4.77
N GLU A 60 12.59 -18.38 -4.09
CA GLU A 60 12.75 -18.16 -2.66
C GLU A 60 13.46 -16.83 -2.42
N VAL A 61 12.72 -15.88 -1.84
CA VAL A 61 13.25 -14.57 -1.47
C VAL A 61 14.31 -14.76 -0.37
N PRO A 62 15.48 -14.10 -0.45
CA PRO A 62 16.50 -14.20 0.60
C PRO A 62 15.94 -13.81 1.97
N ILE A 63 16.25 -14.62 2.98
CA ILE A 63 15.92 -14.36 4.38
C ILE A 63 17.22 -14.12 5.13
N ILE A 64 17.32 -12.99 5.84
CA ILE A 64 18.50 -12.59 6.62
C ILE A 64 18.16 -12.65 8.10
N ASP A 65 18.90 -13.49 8.84
CA ASP A 65 18.75 -13.62 10.29
C ASP A 65 19.64 -12.60 11.02
N LEU A 66 19.02 -11.65 11.71
CA LEU A 66 19.71 -10.59 12.45
C LEU A 66 20.10 -11.00 13.89
N SER A 67 19.89 -12.27 14.26
CA SER A 67 20.36 -12.81 15.54
C SER A 67 21.85 -12.56 15.73
N ASN A 68 22.23 -12.21 16.96
CA ASN A 68 23.62 -12.00 17.37
C ASN A 68 24.39 -10.97 16.54
N ILE A 69 23.71 -9.99 15.92
CA ILE A 69 24.35 -8.87 15.19
C ILE A 69 25.31 -8.03 16.06
N GLY A 70 25.25 -8.19 17.38
CA GLY A 70 26.21 -7.64 18.34
C GLY A 70 27.63 -8.20 18.18
N GLU A 71 27.77 -9.44 17.70
CA GLU A 71 29.04 -10.16 17.59
C GLU A 71 29.80 -9.77 16.32
N SER A 72 31.11 -9.55 16.45
CA SER A 72 31.95 -9.02 15.35
C SER A 72 31.98 -9.91 14.10
N ILE A 73 32.01 -11.24 14.28
CA ILE A 73 32.03 -12.20 13.16
C ILE A 73 30.66 -12.24 12.49
N ARG A 74 29.59 -12.51 13.25
CA ARG A 74 28.23 -12.57 12.71
C ARG A 74 27.80 -11.27 12.03
N ARG A 75 28.17 -10.12 12.57
CA ARG A 75 27.89 -8.81 11.93
C ARG A 75 28.49 -8.72 10.52
N LYS A 76 29.72 -9.21 10.31
CA LYS A 76 30.35 -9.19 8.98
C LYS A 76 29.62 -10.11 7.99
N GLU A 77 29.15 -11.26 8.46
CA GLU A 77 28.34 -12.18 7.64
C GLU A 77 27.01 -11.53 7.25
N ILE A 78 26.27 -10.95 8.20
CA ILE A 78 25.01 -10.23 7.94
C ILE A 78 25.22 -9.10 6.92
N ILE A 79 26.27 -8.29 7.08
CA ILE A 79 26.59 -7.21 6.11
C ILE A 79 26.80 -7.79 4.71
N ASN A 80 27.49 -8.92 4.60
CA ASN A 80 27.71 -9.59 3.32
C ASN A 80 26.42 -10.17 2.73
N GLU A 81 25.57 -10.80 3.55
CA GLU A 81 24.24 -11.29 3.17
C GLU A 81 23.37 -10.15 2.63
N VAL A 82 23.30 -9.02 3.35
CA VAL A 82 22.56 -7.81 2.92
C VAL A 82 23.10 -7.28 1.61
N LYS A 83 24.43 -7.20 1.46
CA LYS A 83 25.06 -6.72 0.21
C LYS A 83 24.69 -7.61 -0.98
N ILE A 84 24.77 -8.93 -0.82
CA ILE A 84 24.43 -9.90 -1.88
C ILE A 84 22.94 -9.80 -2.23
N ALA A 85 22.06 -9.87 -1.24
CA ALA A 85 20.62 -9.76 -1.48
C ALA A 85 20.24 -8.42 -2.11
N SER A 86 20.83 -7.32 -1.67
CA SER A 86 20.56 -6.00 -2.27
C SER A 86 21.06 -5.91 -3.72
N GLY A 87 22.21 -6.50 -4.03
CA GLY A 87 22.82 -6.46 -5.36
C GLY A 87 22.17 -7.40 -6.38
N GLU A 88 21.78 -8.60 -5.96
CA GLU A 88 21.22 -9.63 -6.83
C GLU A 88 19.70 -9.59 -6.91
N TRP A 89 19.04 -9.23 -5.81
CA TRP A 89 17.57 -9.28 -5.69
C TRP A 89 16.92 -7.90 -5.60
N GLY A 90 17.57 -6.94 -4.95
CA GLY A 90 16.99 -5.63 -4.65
C GLY A 90 15.96 -5.64 -3.50
N PHE A 91 15.66 -6.81 -2.92
CA PHE A 91 14.81 -6.97 -1.74
C PHE A 91 15.14 -8.27 -0.99
N PHE A 92 14.79 -8.33 0.29
CA PHE A 92 14.97 -9.49 1.18
C PHE A 92 14.04 -9.39 2.39
N GLN A 93 13.85 -10.50 3.09
CA GLN A 93 13.15 -10.55 4.37
C GLN A 93 14.16 -10.54 5.52
N VAL A 94 13.77 -10.02 6.68
CA VAL A 94 14.57 -10.07 7.91
C VAL A 94 13.81 -10.81 9.01
N ILE A 95 14.52 -11.65 9.75
CA ILE A 95 14.01 -12.32 10.96
C ILE A 95 14.92 -11.99 12.14
N ASN A 96 14.41 -12.20 13.37
CA ASN A 96 15.12 -11.88 14.61
C ASN A 96 15.66 -10.44 14.65
N HIS A 97 14.89 -9.51 14.09
CA HIS A 97 15.22 -8.09 13.95
C HIS A 97 15.20 -7.30 15.28
N GLY A 98 14.87 -7.94 16.40
CA GLY A 98 14.86 -7.33 17.74
C GLY A 98 13.62 -6.52 18.08
N ILE A 99 12.81 -6.13 17.09
CA ILE A 99 11.46 -5.53 17.33
C ILE A 99 10.55 -6.58 17.98
N PRO A 100 9.95 -6.31 19.16
CA PRO A 100 9.03 -7.23 19.81
C PRO A 100 7.79 -7.52 18.94
N LEU A 101 7.31 -8.77 18.96
CA LEU A 101 6.11 -9.17 18.21
C LEU A 101 4.87 -8.35 18.61
N SER A 102 4.73 -8.02 19.90
CA SER A 102 3.61 -7.20 20.37
C SER A 102 3.53 -5.83 19.70
N VAL A 103 4.68 -5.21 19.37
CA VAL A 103 4.71 -3.93 18.66
C VAL A 103 4.18 -4.08 17.22
N LEU A 104 4.51 -5.20 16.56
CA LEU A 104 4.00 -5.48 15.22
C LEU A 104 2.49 -5.77 15.24
N ASP A 105 2.03 -6.53 16.24
CA ASP A 105 0.62 -6.85 16.42
C ASP A 105 -0.20 -5.59 16.72
N GLU A 106 0.25 -4.76 17.67
CA GLU A 106 -0.38 -3.46 18.01
C GLU A 106 -0.43 -2.52 16.80
N MET A 107 0.63 -2.47 15.99
CA MET A 107 0.65 -1.68 14.75
C MET A 107 -0.41 -2.17 13.75
N ILE A 108 -0.53 -3.49 13.56
CA ILE A 108 -1.54 -4.09 12.67
C ILE A 108 -2.96 -3.83 13.20
N GLU A 109 -3.17 -3.96 14.51
CA GLU A 109 -4.45 -3.66 15.16
C GLU A 109 -4.81 -2.18 15.07
N GLY A 110 -3.85 -1.27 15.24
CA GLY A 110 -4.05 0.16 15.09
C GLY A 110 -4.52 0.53 13.68
N ILE A 111 -3.81 0.09 12.63
CA ILE A 111 -4.21 0.40 11.25
C ILE A 111 -5.54 -0.26 10.86
N ARG A 112 -5.84 -1.47 11.39
CA ARG A 112 -7.15 -2.10 11.22
C ARG A 112 -8.23 -1.25 11.88
N SER A 113 -8.01 -0.85 13.12
CA SER A 113 -8.94 0.01 13.87
C SER A 113 -9.20 1.30 13.11
N PHE A 114 -8.15 1.94 12.57
CA PHE A 114 -8.31 3.11 11.71
C PHE A 114 -9.24 2.86 10.52
N ASN A 115 -9.05 1.77 9.78
CA ASN A 115 -9.82 1.47 8.58
C ASN A 115 -11.27 1.05 8.86
N GLU A 116 -11.54 0.46 10.03
CA GLU A 116 -12.89 0.07 10.47
C GLU A 116 -13.65 1.17 11.21
N GLN A 117 -13.04 2.35 11.43
CA GLN A 117 -13.76 3.51 11.96
C GLN A 117 -14.90 3.95 11.05
N HIS A 118 -15.85 4.67 11.67
CA HIS A 118 -16.90 5.37 10.95
C HIS A 118 -16.33 6.22 9.82
N LEU A 119 -16.98 6.10 8.66
CA LEU A 119 -16.56 6.73 7.43
C LEU A 119 -16.34 8.25 7.56
N GLU A 120 -17.19 8.95 8.31
CA GLU A 120 -17.09 10.40 8.48
C GLU A 120 -15.78 10.82 9.16
N LEU A 121 -15.28 10.04 10.13
CA LEU A 121 -13.99 10.31 10.78
C LEU A 121 -12.82 10.13 9.80
N LYS A 122 -12.89 9.13 8.92
CA LYS A 122 -11.87 8.92 7.87
C LYS A 122 -11.90 10.03 6.82
N LYS A 123 -13.08 10.52 6.45
CA LYS A 123 -13.24 11.61 5.47
C LYS A 123 -12.59 12.91 5.92
N GLU A 124 -12.58 13.22 7.22
CA GLU A 124 -11.90 14.40 7.77
C GLU A 124 -10.40 14.39 7.48
N MET A 125 -9.81 13.19 7.46
CA MET A 125 -8.39 12.98 7.16
C MET A 125 -8.10 12.82 5.67
N TYR A 126 -9.13 12.72 4.83
CA TYR A 126 -8.96 12.51 3.40
C TYR A 126 -8.31 13.74 2.76
N SER A 127 -7.16 13.56 2.11
CA SER A 127 -6.45 14.66 1.46
C SER A 127 -5.52 14.19 0.34
N ARG A 128 -5.51 14.95 -0.76
CA ARG A 128 -4.50 14.83 -1.82
C ARG A 128 -3.36 15.86 -1.70
N ASP A 129 -3.44 16.76 -0.74
CA ASP A 129 -2.38 17.75 -0.48
C ASP A 129 -1.06 17.03 -0.10
N SER A 130 0.00 17.27 -0.87
CA SER A 130 1.33 16.71 -0.64
C SER A 130 2.00 17.28 0.61
N ALA A 131 1.64 18.51 1.01
CA ALA A 131 2.22 19.18 2.18
C ALA A 131 1.69 18.64 3.51
N LYS A 132 0.52 18.00 3.54
CA LYS A 132 -0.01 17.36 4.76
C LYS A 132 0.84 16.16 5.16
N LYS A 133 1.38 16.21 6.38
CA LYS A 133 2.21 15.15 6.98
C LYS A 133 1.42 13.91 7.37
N VAL A 134 0.19 14.07 7.85
CA VAL A 134 -0.74 12.97 8.15
C VAL A 134 -1.95 13.11 7.25
N LYS A 135 -2.22 12.08 6.43
CA LYS A 135 -3.37 12.08 5.52
C LYS A 135 -3.79 10.68 5.13
N PHE A 136 -5.07 10.55 4.84
CA PHE A 136 -5.68 9.38 4.24
C PHE A 136 -5.99 9.67 2.77
N ASN A 137 -5.75 8.74 1.86
CA ASN A 137 -6.23 8.80 0.49
C ASN A 137 -6.27 7.44 -0.18
N SER A 138 -6.90 7.39 -1.35
CA SER A 138 -6.85 6.22 -2.24
C SER A 138 -6.09 6.62 -3.48
N ASN A 139 -4.99 5.88 -3.75
CA ASN A 139 -4.06 6.12 -4.85
C ASN A 139 -3.37 7.49 -4.80
N PHE A 140 -2.05 7.53 -4.61
CA PHE A 140 -1.32 8.80 -4.61
C PHE A 140 -1.32 9.47 -6.00
N ASP A 141 -1.37 8.65 -7.06
CA ASP A 141 -1.27 8.99 -8.48
C ASP A 141 -2.60 8.79 -9.24
N LEU A 142 -3.74 8.86 -8.54
CA LEU A 142 -5.07 8.55 -9.08
C LEU A 142 -5.34 9.14 -10.48
N TYR A 143 -4.96 10.40 -10.70
CA TYR A 143 -5.23 11.13 -11.94
C TYR A 143 -4.17 10.93 -13.04
N THR A 144 -3.03 10.35 -12.72
CA THR A 144 -1.90 10.16 -13.64
C THR A 144 -1.66 8.70 -14.00
N SER A 145 -2.04 7.77 -13.12
CA SER A 145 -1.91 6.33 -13.40
C SER A 145 -2.90 5.88 -14.46
N LYS A 146 -2.50 4.87 -15.25
CA LYS A 146 -3.33 4.17 -16.26
C LYS A 146 -4.50 3.43 -15.59
N THR A 147 -4.24 2.80 -14.45
CA THR A 147 -5.21 2.04 -13.64
C THR A 147 -5.01 2.39 -12.17
N ALA A 148 -6.09 2.65 -11.45
CA ALA A 148 -6.06 2.86 -10.02
C ALA A 148 -5.87 1.51 -9.30
N ASP A 149 -5.12 1.51 -8.21
CA ASP A 149 -5.01 0.37 -7.31
C ASP A 149 -6.28 0.21 -6.47
N TRP A 150 -6.67 -1.04 -6.24
CA TRP A 150 -7.69 -1.41 -5.26
C TRP A 150 -7.13 -1.30 -3.83
N ARG A 151 -6.79 -0.07 -3.41
CA ARG A 151 -6.05 0.21 -2.18
C ARG A 151 -6.42 1.58 -1.59
N ASP A 152 -6.46 1.60 -0.26
CA ASP A 152 -6.46 2.81 0.56
C ASP A 152 -5.16 2.93 1.35
N THR A 153 -4.75 4.16 1.64
CA THR A 153 -3.47 4.46 2.30
C THR A 153 -3.66 5.53 3.38
N LEU A 154 -3.21 5.23 4.59
CA LEU A 154 -2.90 6.24 5.60
C LEU A 154 -1.39 6.51 5.55
N GLN A 155 -1.01 7.77 5.29
CA GLN A 155 0.37 8.21 5.20
C GLN A 155 0.70 9.10 6.41
N LEU A 156 1.81 8.79 7.09
CA LEU A 156 2.41 9.58 8.14
C LEU A 156 3.86 9.89 7.76
N THR A 157 4.21 11.18 7.65
CA THR A 157 5.54 11.64 7.23
C THR A 157 6.30 12.23 8.43
N PHE A 158 7.45 11.63 8.75
CA PHE A 158 8.28 11.93 9.94
C PHE A 158 9.63 12.61 9.60
N LEU A 159 9.81 13.15 8.38
CA LEU A 159 11.13 13.50 7.81
C LEU A 159 12.00 14.46 8.66
N ASP A 160 11.40 15.41 9.38
CA ASP A 160 12.15 16.47 10.09
C ASP A 160 11.90 16.49 11.61
N SER A 161 10.82 15.84 12.06
CA SER A 161 10.39 15.79 13.46
C SER A 161 9.32 14.71 13.62
N GLU A 162 9.10 14.25 14.85
CA GLU A 162 7.88 13.52 15.16
C GLU A 162 6.66 14.38 14.73
N PRO A 163 5.66 13.81 14.04
CA PRO A 163 4.41 14.47 13.76
C PRO A 163 3.77 14.80 15.09
N ASP A 164 3.15 15.98 15.15
CA ASP A 164 2.34 16.34 16.29
C ASP A 164 1.34 15.21 16.55
N PRO A 165 1.36 14.56 17.74
CA PRO A 165 0.45 13.49 18.06
C PRO A 165 -1.01 13.89 17.82
N SER A 166 -1.36 15.17 18.02
CA SER A 166 -2.71 15.70 17.77
C SER A 166 -3.19 15.51 16.33
N GLN A 167 -2.28 15.38 15.36
CA GLN A 167 -2.57 15.16 13.95
C GLN A 167 -2.71 13.68 13.58
N MET A 168 -2.28 12.76 14.46
CA MET A 168 -2.43 11.32 14.25
C MET A 168 -3.82 10.84 14.65
N PRO A 169 -4.40 9.85 13.94
CA PRO A 169 -5.66 9.25 14.35
C PRO A 169 -5.49 8.61 15.74
N PRO A 170 -6.33 8.97 16.73
CA PRO A 170 -6.17 8.46 18.10
C PRO A 170 -6.22 6.93 18.22
N VAL A 171 -6.88 6.27 17.27
CA VAL A 171 -7.04 4.80 17.25
C VAL A 171 -5.80 4.04 16.77
N CYS A 172 -4.80 4.73 16.21
CA CYS A 172 -3.58 4.12 15.70
C CYS A 172 -2.33 4.96 16.01
N ARG A 173 -2.38 5.68 17.14
CA ARG A 173 -1.25 6.44 17.68
C ARG A 173 -0.38 5.57 18.58
#